data_AF-A0A2E9KN14-F1
#
_entry.id   AF-A0A2E9KN14-F1
#
_cell.length_a   1.000
_cell.length_b   1.000
_cell.length_c   1.000
_cell.angle_alpha   90.00
_cell.angle_beta   90.00
_cell.angle_gamma   90.00
#
_symmetry.space_group_name_H-M   'P 1'
#
loop_
_entity.id
_entity.type
_entity.pdbx_description
1 polymer ?
#
loop_
_entity_poly.entity_id
_entity_poly.type
_entity_poly.pdbx_seq_one_letter_code
_entity_poly.pdbx_strand_id
1 'polypeptide(L)'
;MAIFAISFVWGMTFIWMKQGIEAAESAVPELEANWVAFLFFSSRFVIATILTLALLPKARAGLSNPDAIRGGAWLGLILSAGYLSQNIGITTVTPGVSAFLTSLYVVFTALIAISLGRQSVTKSTVIGVLLATFGAGWIGGPPQVSLGFGEFLTIF
;
A
#
# COMPACT_ATOMS: atom_id res chain seq x y z
N MET A 1 12.43 20.49 -2.82
CA MET A 1 11.03 20.91 -2.55
C MET A 1 10.00 19.95 -3.15
N ALA A 2 10.11 19.52 -4.41
CA ALA A 2 9.15 18.59 -5.03
C ALA A 2 8.98 17.26 -4.27
N ILE A 3 10.06 16.58 -3.86
CA ILE A 3 9.98 15.29 -3.14
C ILE A 3 9.30 15.46 -1.77
N PHE A 4 9.61 16.53 -1.04
CA PHE A 4 8.96 16.80 0.24
C PHE A 4 7.44 17.00 0.09
N ALA A 5 7.02 17.78 -0.91
CA ALA A 5 5.60 17.98 -1.19
C ALA A 5 4.91 16.65 -1.57
N ILE A 6 5.55 15.83 -2.40
CA ILE A 6 5.02 14.50 -2.77
C ILE A 6 4.89 13.60 -1.54
N SER A 7 5.93 13.53 -0.68
CA SER A 7 5.89 12.73 0.55
C SER A 7 4.81 13.23 1.52
N PHE A 8 4.63 14.55 1.63
CA PHE A 8 3.58 15.14 2.45
C PHE A 8 2.20 14.78 1.94
N VAL A 9 1.94 14.99 0.64
CA VAL A 9 0.66 14.63 0.00
C VAL A 9 0.39 13.13 0.14
N TRP A 10 1.40 12.29 -0.07
CA TRP A 10 1.29 10.84 0.10
C TRP A 10 0.90 10.47 1.54
N GLY A 11 1.55 11.05 2.56
CA GLY A 11 1.22 10.82 3.96
C GLY A 11 -0.23 11.23 4.31
N MET A 12 -0.69 12.36 3.78
CA MET A 12 -2.08 12.83 3.97
C MET A 12 -3.12 11.84 3.44
N THR A 13 -2.79 11.05 2.41
CA THR A 13 -3.74 10.08 1.85
C THR A 13 -4.16 9.01 2.85
N PHE A 14 -3.31 8.63 3.81
CA PHE A 14 -3.68 7.66 4.85
C PHE A 14 -4.74 8.22 5.80
N ILE A 15 -4.65 9.51 6.12
CA ILE A 15 -5.64 10.20 6.96
C ILE A 15 -6.98 10.26 6.22
N TRP A 16 -6.97 10.71 4.97
CA TRP A 16 -8.18 10.78 4.14
C TRP A 16 -8.79 9.40 3.89
N MET A 17 -7.98 8.36 3.72
CA MET A 17 -8.47 7.00 3.53
C MET A 17 -9.17 6.49 4.78
N LYS A 18 -8.59 6.72 5.97
CA LYS A 18 -9.24 6.36 7.24
C LYS A 18 -10.56 7.12 7.44
N GLN A 19 -10.57 8.44 7.23
CA GLN A 19 -11.79 9.24 7.30
C GLN A 19 -12.85 8.81 6.29
N GLY A 20 -12.44 8.43 5.08
CA GLY A 20 -13.34 7.93 4.04
C GLY A 20 -14.00 6.60 4.42
N ILE A 21 -13.24 5.69 5.03
CA ILE A 21 -13.76 4.41 5.55
C ILE A 21 -14.73 4.66 6.71
N GLU A 22 -14.35 5.48 7.70
CA GLU A 22 -15.22 5.83 8.84
C GLU A 22 -16.53 6.48 8.39
N ALA A 23 -16.47 7.37 7.38
CA ALA A 23 -17.67 7.97 6.79
C ALA A 23 -18.54 6.93 6.06
N ALA A 24 -17.93 5.99 5.34
CA ALA A 24 -18.64 4.91 4.67
C ALA A 24 -19.30 3.94 5.67
N GLU A 25 -18.65 3.65 6.80
CA GLU A 25 -19.19 2.81 7.88
C GLU A 25 -20.42 3.47 8.51
N SER A 26 -20.39 4.79 8.72
CA SER A 26 -21.53 5.54 9.24
C SER A 26 -22.75 5.53 8.32
N ALA A 27 -22.53 5.39 7.00
CA ALA A 27 -23.58 5.35 6.00
C ALA A 27 -24.24 3.97 5.84
N VAL A 28 -23.53 2.89 6.20
CA VAL A 28 -24.03 1.51 6.10
C VAL A 28 -23.71 0.71 7.38
N PRO A 29 -24.37 1.03 8.51
CA PRO A 29 -24.05 0.44 9.81
C PRO A 29 -24.35 -1.06 9.92
N GLU A 30 -25.10 -1.62 8.97
CA GLU A 30 -25.45 -3.04 8.94
C GLU A 30 -24.35 -3.93 8.33
N LEU A 31 -23.39 -3.34 7.61
CA LEU A 31 -22.26 -4.08 7.03
C LEU A 31 -21.07 -4.10 7.98
N GLU A 32 -20.40 -5.25 8.05
CA GLU A 32 -19.15 -5.38 8.80
C GLU A 32 -18.09 -4.41 8.25
N ALA A 33 -17.34 -3.74 9.15
CA ALA A 33 -16.34 -2.72 8.84
C ALA A 33 -15.35 -3.13 7.73
N ASN A 34 -14.88 -4.38 7.75
CA ASN A 34 -13.97 -4.92 6.73
C ASN A 34 -14.58 -4.91 5.32
N TRP A 35 -15.88 -5.20 5.21
CA TRP A 35 -16.60 -5.17 3.94
C TRP A 35 -16.82 -3.75 3.44
N VAL A 36 -17.12 -2.81 4.34
CA VAL A 36 -17.23 -1.39 4.00
C VAL A 36 -15.91 -0.87 3.45
N ALA A 37 -14.81 -1.18 4.12
CA ALA A 37 -13.49 -0.77 3.69
C ALA A 37 -13.09 -1.43 2.34
N PHE A 38 -13.45 -2.71 2.14
CA PHE A 38 -13.26 -3.39 0.86
C PHE A 38 -14.08 -2.75 -0.28
N LEU A 39 -15.34 -2.40 -0.04
CA LEU A 39 -16.21 -1.77 -1.03
C LEU A 39 -15.76 -0.35 -1.37
N PHE A 40 -15.40 0.44 -0.37
CA PHE A 40 -14.82 1.77 -0.55
C PHE A 40 -13.57 1.68 -1.44
N PHE A 41 -12.70 0.73 -1.14
CA PHE A 41 -11.49 0.51 -1.89
C PHE A 41 -11.73 -0.03 -3.30
N SER A 42 -12.69 -0.94 -3.48
CA SER A 42 -13.04 -1.47 -4.80
C SER A 42 -13.65 -0.38 -5.68
N SER A 43 -14.47 0.50 -5.10
CA SER A 43 -15.13 1.60 -5.82
C SER A 43 -14.12 2.54 -6.49
N ARG A 44 -13.02 2.90 -5.82
CA ARG A 44 -11.99 3.76 -6.42
C ARG A 44 -11.30 3.11 -7.63
N PHE A 45 -11.08 1.79 -7.62
CA PHE A 45 -10.50 1.08 -8.76
C PHE A 45 -11.48 0.94 -9.91
N VAL A 46 -12.78 0.77 -9.63
CA VAL A 46 -13.82 0.76 -10.66
C VAL A 46 -13.89 2.15 -11.31
N ILE A 47 -13.95 3.22 -10.51
CA ILE A 47 -13.97 4.60 -11.02
C ILE A 47 -12.69 4.87 -11.84
N ALA A 48 -11.52 4.51 -11.32
CA ALA A 48 -10.26 4.68 -12.04
C ALA A 48 -10.23 3.90 -13.36
N THR A 49 -10.75 2.68 -13.38
CA THR A 49 -10.86 1.85 -14.59
C THR A 49 -11.78 2.52 -15.61
N ILE A 50 -12.98 2.95 -15.20
CA ILE A 50 -13.94 3.62 -16.08
C ILE A 50 -13.34 4.90 -16.65
N LEU A 51 -12.74 5.75 -15.81
CA LEU A 51 -12.10 6.99 -16.25
C LEU A 51 -10.93 6.73 -17.19
N THR A 52 -10.11 5.73 -16.89
CA THR A 52 -8.98 5.35 -17.75
C THR A 52 -9.47 4.88 -19.11
N LEU A 53 -10.49 4.01 -19.16
CA LEU A 53 -11.08 3.57 -20.42
C LEU A 53 -11.80 4.70 -21.15
N ALA A 54 -12.44 5.63 -20.43
CA ALA A 54 -13.12 6.77 -21.03
C ALA A 54 -12.15 7.78 -21.65
N LEU A 55 -11.06 8.10 -20.95
CA LEU A 55 -10.15 9.21 -21.29
C LEU A 55 -8.93 8.78 -22.09
N LEU A 56 -8.48 7.52 -22.00
CA LEU A 56 -7.24 7.06 -22.61
C LEU A 56 -7.52 6.06 -23.74
N PRO A 57 -7.46 6.49 -25.02
CA PRO A 57 -7.64 5.60 -26.17
C PRO A 57 -6.63 4.45 -26.20
N LYS A 58 -5.41 4.70 -25.71
CA LYS A 58 -4.35 3.68 -25.59
C LYS A 58 -4.73 2.54 -24.64
N ALA A 59 -5.53 2.82 -23.59
CA ALA A 59 -6.01 1.79 -22.68
C ALA A 59 -6.96 0.83 -23.40
N ARG A 60 -7.83 1.34 -24.28
CA ARG A 60 -8.73 0.51 -25.10
C ARG A 60 -7.97 -0.35 -26.10
N ALA A 61 -6.94 0.21 -26.73
CA ALA A 61 -6.08 -0.55 -27.64
C ALA A 61 -5.33 -1.69 -26.92
N GLY A 62 -4.95 -1.47 -25.66
CA GLY A 62 -4.32 -2.49 -24.82
C GLY A 62 -5.22 -3.69 -24.52
N LEU A 63 -6.55 -3.51 -24.46
CA LEU A 63 -7.51 -4.60 -24.25
C LEU A 63 -7.57 -5.59 -25.42
N SER A 64 -7.10 -5.19 -26.60
CA SER A 64 -7.03 -6.10 -27.76
C SER A 64 -5.76 -6.95 -27.76
N ASN A 65 -4.79 -6.67 -26.87
CA ASN A 65 -3.54 -7.41 -26.78
C ASN A 65 -3.58 -8.44 -25.63
N PRO A 66 -3.55 -9.75 -25.92
CA PRO A 66 -3.58 -10.81 -24.91
C PRO A 66 -2.42 -10.72 -23.89
N ASP A 67 -1.22 -10.29 -24.32
CA ASP A 67 -0.07 -10.15 -23.44
C ASP A 67 -0.25 -8.98 -22.47
N ALA A 68 -0.86 -7.89 -22.93
CA ALA A 68 -1.17 -6.73 -22.09
C ALA A 68 -2.24 -7.09 -21.05
N ILE A 69 -3.27 -7.86 -21.45
CA ILE A 69 -4.29 -8.37 -20.51
C ILE A 69 -3.65 -9.31 -19.50
N ARG A 70 -2.82 -10.25 -19.95
CA ARG A 70 -2.19 -11.24 -19.05
C ARG A 70 -1.23 -10.57 -18.06
N GLY A 71 -0.42 -9.63 -18.53
CA GLY A 71 0.46 -8.83 -17.66
C GLY A 71 -0.34 -7.97 -16.68
N GLY A 72 -1.41 -7.31 -17.16
CA GLY A 72 -2.33 -6.53 -16.34
C GLY A 72 -3.06 -7.37 -15.29
N ALA A 73 -3.45 -8.60 -15.62
CA ALA A 73 -4.10 -9.52 -14.70
C ALA A 73 -3.16 -9.96 -13.56
N TRP A 74 -1.91 -10.32 -13.89
CA TRP A 74 -0.91 -10.66 -12.86
C TRP A 74 -0.59 -9.47 -11.95
N LEU A 75 -0.36 -8.29 -12.54
CA LEU A 75 -0.13 -7.07 -11.77
C LEU A 75 -1.35 -6.71 -10.90
N GLY A 76 -2.56 -6.79 -11.46
CA GLY A 76 -3.80 -6.53 -10.76
C GLY A 76 -4.02 -7.48 -9.60
N LEU A 77 -3.71 -8.77 -9.76
CA LEU A 77 -3.82 -9.77 -8.71
C LEU A 77 -2.85 -9.48 -7.55
N ILE A 78 -1.57 -9.23 -7.87
CA ILE A 78 -0.54 -8.92 -6.87
C ILE A 78 -0.89 -7.63 -6.11
N LEU A 79 -1.29 -6.58 -6.84
CA LEU A 79 -1.69 -5.31 -6.23
C LEU A 79 -2.93 -5.48 -5.35
N SER A 80 -3.93 -6.23 -5.81
CA SER A 80 -5.14 -6.48 -5.02
C SER A 80 -4.82 -7.24 -3.73
N ALA A 81 -3.94 -8.24 -3.78
CA ALA A 81 -3.50 -8.97 -2.60
C ALA A 81 -2.76 -8.08 -1.58
N GLY A 82 -1.83 -7.23 -2.05
CA GLY A 82 -1.14 -6.27 -1.17
C GLY A 82 -2.11 -5.27 -0.56
N TYR A 83 -3.04 -4.74 -1.35
CA TYR A 83 -4.02 -3.79 -0.85
C TYR A 83 -5.06 -4.39 0.11
N LEU A 84 -5.48 -5.64 -0.10
CA LEU A 84 -6.32 -6.35 0.86
C LEU A 84 -5.61 -6.50 2.21
N SER A 85 -4.31 -6.79 2.18
CA SER A 85 -3.49 -6.90 3.38
C SER A 85 -3.36 -5.54 4.10
N GLN A 86 -3.15 -4.45 3.35
CA GLN A 86 -3.13 -3.08 3.89
C GLN A 86 -4.49 -2.62 4.44
N ASN A 87 -5.59 -3.05 3.83
CA ASN A 87 -6.94 -2.68 4.27
C ASN A 87 -7.26 -3.29 5.65
N ILE A 88 -6.90 -4.55 5.87
CA ILE A 88 -7.02 -5.19 7.19
C ILE A 88 -6.12 -4.48 8.22
N GLY A 89 -4.97 -3.96 7.80
CA GLY A 89 -4.07 -3.18 8.64
C GLY A 89 -4.62 -1.81 9.05
N ILE A 90 -5.35 -1.11 8.17
CA ILE A 90 -5.74 0.29 8.42
C ILE A 90 -6.81 0.47 9.50
N THR A 91 -7.61 -0.56 9.75
CA THR A 91 -8.62 -0.57 10.84
C THR A 91 -7.98 -0.90 12.19
N THR A 92 -6.83 -1.56 12.20
CA THR A 92 -6.15 -2.04 13.41
C THR A 92 -4.95 -1.20 13.83
N VAL A 93 -4.41 -0.36 12.92
CA VAL A 93 -3.16 0.38 13.09
C VAL A 93 -3.37 1.88 12.87
N THR A 94 -2.60 2.74 13.56
CA THR A 94 -2.72 4.19 13.36
C THR A 94 -2.19 4.62 11.98
N PRO A 95 -2.73 5.68 11.34
CA PRO A 95 -2.27 6.13 10.03
C PRO A 95 -0.76 6.37 9.93
N GLY A 96 -0.14 6.87 11.01
CA GLY A 96 1.31 7.09 11.07
C GLY A 96 2.12 5.79 11.05
N VAL A 97 1.67 4.77 11.80
CA VAL A 97 2.32 3.45 11.80
C VAL A 97 2.12 2.77 10.44
N SER A 98 0.92 2.83 9.86
CA SER A 98 0.68 2.27 8.52
C SER A 98 1.56 2.92 7.44
N ALA A 99 1.65 4.25 7.44
CA ALA A 99 2.51 4.98 6.50
C ALA A 99 3.99 4.59 6.66
N PHE A 100 4.46 4.42 7.90
CA PHE A 100 5.81 3.95 8.16
C PHE A 100 6.05 2.52 7.67
N LEU A 101 5.16 1.58 8.01
CA LEU A 101 5.28 0.17 7.60
C LEU A 101 5.24 0.03 6.08
N THR A 102 4.35 0.74 5.39
CA THR A 102 4.35 0.77 3.93
C THR A 102 5.68 1.31 3.43
N SER A 103 6.25 2.38 4.00
CA SER A 103 7.55 2.92 3.56
C SER A 103 8.74 1.95 3.70
N LEU A 104 8.60 0.88 4.50
CA LEU A 104 9.59 -0.21 4.53
C LEU A 104 9.70 -0.95 3.19
N TYR A 105 8.75 -0.80 2.25
CA TYR A 105 8.89 -1.33 0.89
C TYR A 105 10.21 -0.90 0.24
N VAL A 106 10.76 0.27 0.59
CA VAL A 106 12.05 0.76 0.07
C VAL A 106 13.19 -0.18 0.46
N VAL A 107 13.14 -0.72 1.69
CA VAL A 107 14.10 -1.72 2.18
C VAL A 107 13.93 -3.02 1.42
N PHE A 108 12.70 -3.53 1.30
CA PHE A 108 12.42 -4.76 0.56
C PHE A 108 12.82 -4.65 -0.92
N THR A 109 12.55 -3.51 -1.55
CA THR A 109 12.92 -3.23 -2.95
C THR A 109 14.44 -3.29 -3.12
N ALA A 110 15.21 -2.70 -2.19
CA ALA A 110 16.67 -2.77 -2.21
C ALA A 110 17.17 -4.21 -2.01
N LEU A 111 16.59 -4.97 -1.07
CA LEU A 111 16.95 -6.38 -0.84
C LEU A 111 16.64 -7.25 -2.06
N ILE A 112 15.48 -7.07 -2.70
CA ILE A 112 15.09 -7.79 -3.93
C ILE A 112 16.04 -7.43 -5.08
N ALA A 113 16.41 -6.15 -5.23
CA ALA A 113 17.35 -5.71 -6.26
C ALA A 113 18.75 -6.34 -6.07
N ILE A 114 19.20 -6.47 -4.81
CA ILE A 114 20.43 -7.18 -4.46
C ILE A 114 20.30 -8.68 -4.78
N SER A 115 19.21 -9.33 -4.40
CA SER A 115 19.02 -10.77 -4.64
C SER A 115 18.93 -11.12 -6.13
N LEU A 116 18.41 -10.20 -6.94
CA LEU A 116 18.37 -10.32 -8.40
C LEU A 116 19.71 -9.98 -9.07
N GLY A 117 20.75 -9.65 -8.31
CA GLY A 117 22.06 -9.25 -8.83
C GLY A 117 22.05 -7.91 -9.57
N ARG A 118 20.96 -7.13 -9.45
CA ARG A 118 20.80 -5.83 -10.14
C ARG A 118 21.49 -4.68 -9.41
N GLN A 119 21.84 -4.87 -8.14
CA GLN A 119 22.49 -3.85 -7.31
C GLN A 119 23.49 -4.50 -6.34
N SER A 120 24.65 -3.88 -6.14
CA SER A 120 25.63 -4.33 -5.15
C SER A 120 25.26 -3.86 -3.74
N VAL A 121 25.57 -4.66 -2.71
CA VAL A 121 25.42 -4.27 -1.31
C VAL A 121 26.36 -3.08 -1.01
N THR A 122 25.80 -1.91 -0.75
CA THR A 122 26.57 -0.73 -0.33
C THR A 122 26.45 -0.51 1.18
N LYS A 123 27.42 0.18 1.78
CA LYS A 123 27.37 0.56 3.21
C LYS A 123 26.10 1.37 3.53
N SER A 124 25.68 2.24 2.62
CA SER A 124 24.45 3.03 2.75
C SER A 124 23.19 2.14 2.78
N THR A 125 23.14 1.07 1.99
CA THR A 125 22.02 0.12 2.01
C THR A 125 21.93 -0.60 3.35
N VAL A 126 23.06 -1.06 3.89
CA VAL A 126 23.11 -1.76 5.18
C VAL A 126 22.67 -0.84 6.33
N ILE A 127 23.19 0.40 6.36
CA ILE A 127 22.80 1.39 7.38
C ILE A 127 21.30 1.72 7.25
N GLY A 128 20.79 1.90 6.04
CA GLY A 128 19.38 2.17 5.80
C GLY A 128 18.47 1.04 6.26
N VAL A 129 18.81 -0.22 5.96
CA VAL A 129 18.08 -1.40 6.43
C VAL A 129 18.06 -1.44 7.95
N LEU A 130 19.21 -1.28 8.61
CA LEU A 130 19.29 -1.31 10.08
C LEU A 130 18.44 -0.19 10.71
N LEU A 131 18.59 1.05 10.25
CA LEU A 131 17.80 2.18 10.77
C LEU A 131 16.30 1.98 10.58
N ALA A 132 15.89 1.46 9.42
CA ALA A 132 14.48 1.18 9.15
C ALA A 132 13.94 0.05 10.04
N THR A 133 14.71 -1.02 10.27
CA THR A 133 14.36 -2.10 11.20
C THR A 133 14.24 -1.59 12.64
N PHE A 134 15.18 -0.74 13.09
CA PHE A 134 15.09 -0.13 14.42
C PHE A 134 13.89 0.80 14.55
N GLY A 135 13.61 1.63 13.53
CA GLY A 135 12.43 2.49 13.50
C GLY A 135 11.12 1.68 13.55
N ALA A 136 11.07 0.55 12.84
CA ALA A 136 9.92 -0.36 12.85
C ALA A 136 9.67 -0.95 14.24
N GLY A 137 10.72 -1.32 14.97
CA GLY A 137 10.59 -1.86 16.33
C GLY A 137 10.11 -0.84 17.37
N TRP A 138 10.16 0.46 17.08
CA TRP A 138 9.83 1.53 18.02
C TRP A 138 8.57 2.33 17.64
N ILE A 139 7.98 2.07 16.47
CA ILE A 139 6.88 2.86 15.90
C ILE A 139 5.58 2.75 16.72
N GLY A 140 5.36 1.64 17.44
CA GLY A 140 4.14 1.34 18.18
C GLY A 140 4.16 1.66 19.68
N GLY A 141 5.28 2.13 20.24
CA GLY A 141 5.48 2.32 21.69
C GLY A 141 6.68 1.53 22.24
N PRO A 142 6.82 1.37 23.57
CA PRO A 142 7.90 0.57 24.16
C PRO A 142 7.94 -0.81 23.50
N PRO A 143 9.12 -1.38 23.24
CA PRO A 143 9.26 -2.59 22.43
C PRO A 143 8.48 -3.75 23.07
N GLN A 144 7.30 -4.02 22.55
CA GLN A 144 6.56 -5.24 22.80
C GLN A 144 7.02 -6.19 21.71
N VAL A 145 7.69 -7.28 22.09
CA VAL A 145 8.26 -8.29 21.18
C VAL A 145 7.16 -9.17 20.57
N SER A 146 6.00 -8.58 20.28
CA SER A 146 4.84 -9.21 19.67
C SER A 146 4.42 -8.35 18.49
N LEU A 147 4.89 -8.71 17.29
CA LEU A 147 4.30 -8.20 16.06
C LEU A 147 2.84 -8.66 16.03
N GLY A 148 1.90 -7.74 16.18
CA GLY A 148 0.49 -8.00 15.99
C GLY A 148 0.21 -8.43 14.57
N PHE A 149 -0.83 -9.24 14.37
CA PHE A 149 -1.23 -9.72 13.04
C PHE A 149 -1.46 -8.58 12.04
N GLY A 150 -1.99 -7.44 12.50
CA GLY A 150 -2.14 -6.23 11.68
C GLY A 150 -0.83 -5.56 11.26
N GLU A 151 0.20 -5.60 12.10
CA GLU A 151 1.53 -5.05 11.78
C GLU A 151 2.23 -5.91 10.73
N PHE A 152 2.08 -7.23 10.80
CA PHE A 152 2.59 -8.15 9.78
C PHE A 152 1.92 -7.94 8.41
N LEU A 153 0.60 -7.72 8.39
CA LEU A 153 -0.15 -7.51 7.14
C LEU A 153 0.13 -6.17 6.46
N THR A 154 0.55 -5.14 7.22
CA THR A 154 0.82 -3.79 6.67
C THR A 154 2.22 -3.66 6.06
N ILE A 155 3.10 -4.65 6.27
CA ILE A 155 4.44 -4.69 5.67
C ILE A 155 4.38 -4.90 4.14
N PHE A 156 3.27 -5.40 3.59
CA PHE A 156 3.09 -5.73 2.18
C PHE A 156 2.06 -4.86 1.46
#